data_AF-A0A6A6FP75-F1
#
_entry.id   AF-A0A6A6FP75-F1
#
_cell.length_a   1.000
_cell.length_b   1.000
_cell.length_c   1.000
_cell.angle_alpha   90.00
_cell.angle_beta   90.00
_cell.angle_gamma   90.00
#
_symmetry.space_group_name_H-M   'P 1'
#
loop_
_entity.id
_entity.type
_entity.pdbx_description
1 polymer ?
#
loop_
_entity_poly.entity_id
_entity_poly.type
_entity_poly.pdbx_seq_one_letter_code
_entity_poly.pdbx_strand_id
1 'polypeptide(L)'
;PYFALDVSSSYYDNFKTKQTEQGRTHVPTRVDLKLSRDDSAILSHARSLLDWNTRNRFCGACGGKTLATHGGSKIVCPPADAGVSRRACPTRTGLHNQAFPRTDPTVVIAPISADARRVLLGRGKRWPDNYFSCLSGFVEPGESLEVATRREAFEETGVRLGHVQIHSSQPWPYPSTLLIGAMGQCIEGGEDITYPESELEEAKWFELDEIEHALNNGANAMWEPPIKGYVGPRVPPAQLMAHQTLRGVLKLFKRH
;
A
#
# COMPACT_ATOMS: atom_id res chain seq x y z
N PRO A 1 -25.10 2.95 10.72
CA PRO A 1 -24.53 3.34 9.41
C PRO A 1 -23.32 4.24 9.65
N TYR A 2 -22.25 4.11 8.86
CA TYR A 2 -21.05 4.93 8.97
C TYR A 2 -21.00 5.94 7.82
N PHE A 3 -20.57 7.17 8.11
CA PHE A 3 -20.37 8.23 7.12
C PHE A 3 -18.99 8.86 7.30
N ALA A 4 -18.37 9.21 6.19
CA ALA A 4 -17.13 9.97 6.17
C ALA A 4 -17.42 11.41 5.78
N LEU A 5 -16.90 12.36 6.54
CA LEU A 5 -17.10 13.78 6.30
C LEU A 5 -15.74 14.47 6.16
N ASP A 6 -15.54 15.13 5.03
CA ASP A 6 -14.44 16.07 4.87
C ASP A 6 -14.83 17.42 5.48
N VAL A 7 -14.14 17.79 6.56
CA VAL A 7 -14.30 19.08 7.25
C VAL A 7 -13.10 20.02 7.02
N SER A 8 -12.19 19.68 6.09
CA SER A 8 -11.00 20.46 5.76
C SER A 8 -11.38 21.78 5.08
N SER A 9 -11.65 22.78 5.91
CA SER A 9 -12.10 24.11 5.53
C SER A 9 -11.83 25.06 6.69
N SER A 10 -12.26 26.33 6.57
CA SER A 10 -12.26 27.28 7.69
C SER A 10 -13.04 26.80 8.92
N TYR A 11 -13.85 25.74 8.81
CA TYR A 11 -14.61 25.16 9.91
C TYR A 11 -13.87 24.11 10.73
N TYR A 12 -12.68 23.65 10.31
CA TYR A 12 -12.00 22.51 10.91
C TYR A 12 -11.72 22.70 12.41
N ASP A 13 -11.11 23.82 12.81
CA ASP A 13 -10.73 24.04 14.21
C ASP A 13 -11.97 24.17 15.11
N ASN A 14 -12.99 24.89 14.66
CA ASN A 14 -14.26 25.03 15.38
C ASN A 14 -14.96 23.67 15.53
N PHE A 15 -14.99 22.87 14.47
CA PHE A 15 -15.55 21.51 14.51
C PHE A 15 -14.82 20.66 15.53
N LYS A 16 -13.48 20.62 15.47
CA LYS A 16 -12.64 19.85 16.39
C LYS A 16 -12.86 20.27 17.85
N THR A 17 -12.89 21.57 18.15
CA THR A 17 -13.14 22.08 19.51
C THR A 17 -14.49 21.59 20.04
N LYS A 18 -15.57 21.76 19.25
CA LYS A 18 -16.91 21.29 19.64
C LYS A 18 -16.99 19.78 19.84
N GLN A 19 -16.32 18.99 19.01
CA GLN A 19 -16.29 17.53 19.19
C GLN A 19 -15.55 17.13 20.47
N THR A 20 -14.46 17.85 20.79
CA THR A 20 -13.67 17.63 22.00
C THR A 20 -14.46 17.97 23.27
N GLU A 21 -15.21 19.09 23.26
CA GLU A 21 -16.14 19.46 24.35
C GLU A 21 -17.22 18.41 24.59
N GLN A 22 -17.60 17.66 23.55
CA GLN A 22 -18.52 16.54 23.62
C GLN A 22 -17.85 15.20 24.00
N GLY A 23 -16.59 15.24 24.46
CA GLY A 23 -15.84 14.08 24.91
C GLY A 23 -15.28 13.19 23.79
N ARG A 24 -15.30 13.64 22.52
CA ARG A 24 -14.70 12.87 21.42
C ARG A 24 -13.21 13.13 21.32
N THR A 25 -12.46 12.08 21.02
CA THR A 25 -11.00 12.16 20.82
C THR A 25 -10.67 12.48 19.36
N HIS A 26 -9.78 13.44 19.16
CA HIS A 26 -9.20 13.73 17.85
C HIS A 26 -7.80 13.14 17.76
N VAL A 27 -7.60 12.18 16.85
CA VAL A 27 -6.29 11.55 16.61
C VAL A 27 -5.75 12.03 15.25
N PRO A 28 -4.79 12.98 15.23
CA PRO A 28 -4.14 13.37 13.99
C PRO A 28 -3.22 12.24 13.55
N THR A 29 -3.59 11.52 12.51
CA THR A 29 -2.74 10.45 12.01
C THR A 29 -2.78 10.32 10.50
N ARG A 30 -1.58 10.22 9.90
CA ARG A 30 -1.46 9.79 8.53
C ARG A 30 -1.69 8.29 8.44
N VAL A 31 -1.11 7.49 9.34
CA VAL A 31 -1.22 6.02 9.38
C VAL A 31 -1.41 5.60 10.83
N ASP A 32 -2.52 4.92 11.13
CA ASP A 32 -2.79 4.39 12.47
C ASP A 32 -2.75 2.86 12.46
N LEU A 33 -1.71 2.30 13.07
CA LEU A 33 -1.53 0.84 13.19
C LEU A 33 -2.10 0.29 14.50
N LYS A 34 -2.76 1.11 15.32
CA LYS A 34 -3.35 0.72 16.60
C LYS A 34 -4.84 0.39 16.49
N LEU A 35 -5.48 0.77 15.38
CA LEU A 35 -6.87 0.46 15.13
C LEU A 35 -7.11 -1.04 15.00
N SER A 36 -8.32 -1.47 15.39
CA SER A 36 -8.79 -2.82 15.09
C SER A 36 -8.87 -3.04 13.58
N ARG A 37 -8.96 -4.30 13.14
CA ARG A 37 -9.11 -4.61 11.70
C ARG A 37 -10.39 -4.00 11.12
N ASP A 38 -11.48 -4.05 11.85
CA ASP A 38 -12.78 -3.52 11.42
C ASP A 38 -12.75 -1.99 11.30
N ASP A 39 -12.21 -1.31 12.31
CA ASP A 39 -12.07 0.16 12.28
C ASP A 39 -11.10 0.60 11.18
N SER A 40 -10.00 -0.13 10.98
CA SER A 40 -9.04 0.12 9.91
C SER A 40 -9.69 -0.01 8.53
N ALA A 41 -10.57 -0.98 8.34
CA ALA A 41 -11.30 -1.17 7.09
C ALA A 41 -12.25 0.01 6.81
N ILE A 42 -13.00 0.45 7.83
CA ILE A 42 -13.88 1.63 7.71
C ILE A 42 -13.05 2.89 7.38
N LEU A 43 -11.97 3.13 8.13
CA LEU A 43 -11.09 4.28 7.90
C LEU A 43 -10.47 4.24 6.51
N SER A 44 -9.99 3.08 6.06
CA SER A 44 -9.38 2.93 4.74
C SER A 44 -10.36 3.25 3.63
N HIS A 45 -11.58 2.73 3.70
CA HIS A 45 -12.61 3.03 2.72
C HIS A 45 -12.98 4.52 2.70
N ALA A 46 -13.22 5.10 3.88
CA ALA A 46 -13.52 6.52 4.04
C ALA A 46 -12.42 7.41 3.45
N ARG A 47 -11.16 7.13 3.79
CA ARG A 47 -10.02 7.93 3.34
C ARG A 47 -9.80 7.85 1.83
N SER A 48 -9.87 6.66 1.24
CA SER A 48 -9.75 6.50 -0.21
C SER A 48 -10.86 7.24 -0.97
N LEU A 49 -12.10 7.19 -0.48
CA LEU A 49 -13.21 7.94 -1.10
C LEU A 49 -13.03 9.45 -0.97
N LEU A 50 -12.67 9.96 0.20
CA LEU A 50 -12.47 11.39 0.41
C LEU A 50 -11.27 11.91 -0.41
N ASP A 51 -10.13 11.20 -0.42
CA ASP A 51 -8.96 11.57 -1.22
C ASP A 51 -9.29 11.55 -2.72
N TRP A 52 -10.02 10.55 -3.20
CA TRP A 52 -10.44 10.50 -4.60
C TRP A 52 -11.36 11.67 -4.99
N ASN A 53 -12.39 11.97 -4.20
CA ASN A 53 -13.31 13.08 -4.49
C ASN A 53 -12.60 14.45 -4.45
N THR A 54 -11.65 14.64 -3.53
CA THR A 54 -10.90 15.91 -3.42
C THR A 54 -9.94 16.13 -4.59
N ARG A 55 -9.36 15.05 -5.16
CA ARG A 55 -8.45 15.14 -6.32
C ARG A 55 -9.17 15.14 -7.68
N ASN A 56 -10.39 14.59 -7.78
CA ASN A 56 -11.11 14.42 -9.04
C ASN A 56 -12.27 15.41 -9.21
N ARG A 57 -12.01 16.70 -8.95
CA ARG A 57 -13.01 17.79 -9.02
C ARG A 57 -13.32 18.27 -10.44
N PHE A 58 -12.54 17.84 -11.43
CA PHE A 58 -12.67 18.22 -12.82
C PHE A 58 -12.61 16.98 -13.71
N CYS A 59 -13.33 17.02 -14.82
CA CYS A 59 -13.40 15.90 -15.76
C CYS A 59 -12.10 15.82 -16.56
N GLY A 60 -11.41 14.68 -16.50
CA GLY A 60 -10.16 14.46 -17.23
C GLY A 60 -10.28 14.56 -18.75
N ALA A 61 -11.48 14.39 -19.32
CA ALA A 61 -11.71 14.49 -20.77
C ALA A 61 -11.99 15.92 -21.26
N CYS A 62 -12.70 16.73 -20.47
CA CYS A 62 -13.19 18.04 -20.95
C CYS A 62 -12.83 19.24 -20.06
N GLY A 63 -12.25 19.02 -18.88
CA GLY A 63 -11.85 20.06 -17.93
C GLY A 63 -13.01 20.68 -17.12
N GLY A 64 -14.27 20.31 -17.37
CA GLY A 64 -15.42 20.84 -16.63
C GLY A 64 -15.53 20.27 -15.21
N LYS A 65 -16.05 21.05 -14.24
CA LYS A 65 -16.27 20.57 -12.86
C LYS A 65 -17.14 19.31 -12.84
N THR A 66 -16.74 18.33 -12.03
CA THR A 66 -17.50 17.09 -11.80
C THR A 66 -18.45 17.25 -10.62
N LEU A 67 -19.43 16.36 -10.54
CA LEU A 67 -20.38 16.25 -9.43
C LEU A 67 -20.28 14.86 -8.82
N ALA A 68 -20.09 14.78 -7.50
CA ALA A 68 -20.17 13.53 -6.77
C ALA A 68 -21.64 13.03 -6.69
N THR A 69 -21.83 11.74 -6.89
CA THR A 69 -23.12 11.03 -6.88
C THR A 69 -22.93 9.69 -6.15
N HIS A 70 -24.01 8.92 -5.95
CA HIS A 70 -23.95 7.59 -5.31
C HIS A 70 -23.23 7.61 -3.94
N GLY A 71 -23.54 8.62 -3.12
CA GLY A 71 -22.91 8.78 -1.80
C GLY A 71 -21.40 9.06 -1.84
N GLY A 72 -20.87 9.55 -2.97
CA GLY A 72 -19.44 9.84 -3.15
C GLY A 72 -18.66 8.74 -3.83
N SER A 73 -19.29 7.62 -4.21
CA SER A 73 -18.63 6.50 -4.92
C SER A 73 -18.62 6.65 -6.45
N LYS A 74 -19.20 7.74 -6.98
CA LYS A 74 -19.19 8.03 -8.42
C LYS A 74 -19.12 9.54 -8.67
N ILE A 75 -18.33 9.96 -9.66
CA ILE A 75 -18.36 11.33 -10.18
C ILE A 75 -18.93 11.36 -11.60
N VAL A 76 -19.65 12.44 -11.92
CA VAL A 76 -20.24 12.65 -13.25
C VAL A 76 -19.85 14.02 -13.78
N CYS A 77 -19.68 14.14 -15.10
CA CYS A 77 -19.50 15.42 -15.79
C CYS A 77 -20.86 15.94 -16.28
N PRO A 78 -21.49 16.93 -15.61
CA PRO A 78 -22.81 17.41 -16.01
C PRO A 78 -22.76 18.10 -17.40
N PRO A 79 -23.85 18.02 -18.18
CA PRO A 79 -23.95 18.64 -19.52
C PRO A 79 -24.01 20.17 -19.47
N ALA A 80 -24.45 20.73 -18.36
CA ALA A 80 -24.50 22.16 -18.11
C ALA A 80 -23.99 22.50 -16.70
N ASP A 81 -23.62 23.76 -16.48
CA ASP A 81 -23.25 24.30 -15.18
C ASP A 81 -23.82 25.71 -15.06
N ALA A 82 -24.56 25.97 -13.97
CA ALA A 82 -25.35 27.19 -13.81
C ALA A 82 -26.22 27.54 -15.05
N GLY A 83 -26.81 26.53 -15.69
CA GLY A 83 -27.61 26.70 -16.90
C GLY A 83 -26.83 26.90 -18.20
N VAL A 84 -25.50 27.05 -18.14
CA VAL A 84 -24.64 27.19 -19.32
C VAL A 84 -24.27 25.81 -19.85
N SER A 85 -24.68 25.51 -21.08
CA SER A 85 -24.33 24.26 -21.76
C SER A 85 -22.82 24.16 -21.96
N ARG A 86 -22.27 22.98 -21.65
CA ARG A 86 -20.85 22.65 -21.85
C ARG A 86 -20.68 21.83 -23.12
N ARG A 87 -19.51 21.91 -23.75
CA ARG A 87 -19.15 21.08 -24.93
C ARG A 87 -19.46 19.60 -24.70
N ALA A 88 -19.71 18.87 -25.78
CA ALA A 88 -19.84 17.41 -25.75
C ALA A 88 -18.63 16.78 -25.02
N CYS A 89 -18.89 15.75 -24.23
CA CYS A 89 -17.88 15.12 -23.40
C CYS A 89 -18.04 13.60 -23.47
N PRO A 90 -16.97 12.85 -23.81
CA PRO A 90 -17.07 11.40 -23.97
C PRO A 90 -17.42 10.70 -22.65
N THR A 91 -17.10 11.29 -21.50
CA THR A 91 -17.48 10.76 -20.18
C THR A 91 -18.99 10.83 -19.88
N ARG A 92 -19.78 11.46 -20.75
CA ARG A 92 -21.25 11.46 -20.62
C ARG A 92 -21.91 10.31 -21.37
N THR A 93 -21.13 9.56 -22.15
CA THR A 93 -21.62 8.49 -23.00
C THR A 93 -20.95 7.18 -22.58
N GLY A 94 -21.76 6.21 -22.15
CA GLY A 94 -21.27 4.91 -21.74
C GLY A 94 -20.54 4.90 -20.38
N LEU A 95 -19.88 3.78 -20.09
CA LEU A 95 -19.14 3.55 -18.87
C LEU A 95 -17.67 3.92 -19.06
N HIS A 96 -17.10 4.66 -18.11
CA HIS A 96 -15.68 5.01 -18.13
C HIS A 96 -15.11 4.94 -16.71
N ASN A 97 -13.85 4.54 -16.58
CA ASN A 97 -13.17 4.35 -15.30
C ASN A 97 -13.06 5.64 -14.48
N GLN A 98 -12.93 6.82 -15.13
CA GLN A 98 -12.86 8.11 -14.43
C GLN A 98 -14.10 8.40 -13.57
N ALA A 99 -15.22 7.72 -13.81
CA ALA A 99 -16.42 7.89 -12.98
C ALA A 99 -16.27 7.26 -11.60
N PHE A 100 -15.30 6.38 -11.37
CA PHE A 100 -15.20 5.56 -10.15
C PHE A 100 -13.86 5.77 -9.43
N PRO A 101 -13.81 5.50 -8.11
CA PRO A 101 -12.58 5.54 -7.33
C PRO A 101 -11.48 4.69 -7.94
N ARG A 102 -10.27 5.25 -7.98
CA ARG A 102 -9.08 4.55 -8.43
C ARG A 102 -8.57 3.63 -7.31
N THR A 103 -8.06 2.46 -7.68
CA THR A 103 -7.32 1.57 -6.77
C THR A 103 -6.09 1.09 -7.53
N ASP A 104 -4.92 1.42 -7.01
CA ASP A 104 -3.65 1.08 -7.64
C ASP A 104 -3.14 -0.25 -7.07
N PRO A 105 -3.10 -1.35 -7.85
CA PRO A 105 -2.51 -2.61 -7.41
C PRO A 105 -0.99 -2.48 -7.25
N THR A 106 -0.48 -2.95 -6.11
CA THR A 106 0.96 -2.96 -5.79
C THR A 106 1.32 -4.32 -5.21
N VAL A 107 2.31 -4.98 -5.78
CA VAL A 107 2.82 -6.25 -5.26
C VAL A 107 3.78 -5.99 -4.09
N VAL A 108 3.68 -6.79 -3.03
CA VAL A 108 4.58 -6.79 -1.88
C VAL A 108 5.29 -8.14 -1.88
N ILE A 109 6.56 -8.15 -2.24
CA ILE A 109 7.25 -9.33 -2.73
C ILE A 109 8.23 -9.85 -1.69
N ALA A 110 8.14 -11.13 -1.38
CA ALA A 110 9.17 -11.87 -0.65
C ALA A 110 9.91 -12.81 -1.61
N PRO A 111 11.06 -12.40 -2.18
CA PRO A 111 11.94 -13.30 -2.92
C PRO A 111 12.54 -14.33 -1.98
N ILE A 112 12.45 -15.60 -2.33
CA ILE A 112 12.95 -16.75 -1.56
C ILE A 112 14.11 -17.36 -2.33
N SER A 113 15.19 -17.74 -1.65
CA SER A 113 16.35 -18.37 -2.28
C SER A 113 15.96 -19.68 -3.01
N ALA A 114 16.77 -20.10 -3.97
CA ALA A 114 16.47 -21.31 -4.75
C ALA A 114 16.36 -22.56 -3.85
N ASP A 115 17.19 -22.63 -2.80
CA ASP A 115 17.18 -23.69 -1.78
C ASP A 115 16.10 -23.53 -0.69
N ALA A 116 15.30 -22.46 -0.76
CA ALA A 116 14.24 -22.09 0.18
C ALA A 116 14.66 -21.92 1.64
N ARG A 117 15.92 -21.50 1.89
CA ARG A 117 16.46 -21.25 3.25
C ARG A 117 16.53 -19.78 3.64
N ARG A 118 16.45 -18.89 2.66
CA ARG A 118 16.63 -17.44 2.86
C ARG A 118 15.52 -16.67 2.16
N VAL A 119 15.27 -15.46 2.66
CA VAL A 119 14.41 -14.47 2.01
C VAL A 119 15.19 -13.18 1.80
N LEU A 120 14.98 -12.53 0.66
CA LEU A 120 15.59 -11.24 0.34
C LEU A 120 14.72 -10.13 0.88
N LEU A 121 15.32 -9.19 1.61
CA LEU A 121 14.67 -7.96 2.02
C LEU A 121 15.46 -6.75 1.55
N GLY A 122 14.74 -5.65 1.29
CA GLY A 122 15.30 -4.36 0.90
C GLY A 122 15.12 -3.29 1.98
N ARG A 123 15.97 -2.27 1.91
CA ARG A 123 15.91 -1.05 2.70
C ARG A 123 16.05 0.16 1.77
N GLY A 124 15.10 1.09 1.85
CA GLY A 124 15.16 2.35 1.11
C GLY A 124 16.15 3.36 1.70
N LYS A 125 16.68 4.26 0.87
CA LYS A 125 17.67 5.31 1.23
C LYS A 125 17.31 6.21 2.39
N ARG A 126 16.02 6.45 2.59
CA ARG A 126 15.53 7.33 3.67
C ARG A 126 15.17 6.57 4.94
N TRP A 127 15.19 5.24 4.92
CA TRP A 127 14.73 4.44 6.05
C TRP A 127 15.80 4.39 7.14
N PRO A 128 15.40 4.25 8.41
CA PRO A 128 16.34 4.05 9.50
C PRO A 128 17.27 2.87 9.23
N ASP A 129 18.49 2.95 9.74
CA ASP A 129 19.45 1.86 9.66
C ASP A 129 18.85 0.56 10.21
N ASN A 130 19.24 -0.54 9.57
CA ASN A 130 18.84 -1.89 9.97
C ASN A 130 17.31 -2.13 9.98
N TYR A 131 16.54 -1.35 9.20
CA TYR A 131 15.10 -1.57 8.96
C TYR A 131 14.87 -2.13 7.55
N PHE A 132 14.40 -3.36 7.47
CA PHE A 132 14.23 -4.10 6.21
C PHE A 132 12.78 -4.50 5.98
N SER A 133 12.35 -4.55 4.72
CA SER A 133 11.00 -4.97 4.32
C SER A 133 11.07 -5.80 3.04
N CYS A 134 9.97 -6.48 2.74
CA CYS A 134 9.68 -6.99 1.39
C CYS A 134 9.87 -5.88 0.34
N LEU A 135 10.25 -6.28 -0.87
CA LEU A 135 10.28 -5.41 -2.06
C LEU A 135 8.84 -5.01 -2.42
N SER A 136 8.66 -3.94 -3.19
CA SER A 136 7.30 -3.58 -3.62
C SER A 136 7.27 -2.60 -4.76
N GLY A 137 6.38 -2.87 -5.73
CA GLY A 137 6.14 -1.94 -6.82
C GLY A 137 4.77 -2.07 -7.46
N PHE A 138 4.45 -1.12 -8.32
CA PHE A 138 3.14 -1.03 -8.96
C PHE A 138 3.00 -2.10 -10.03
N VAL A 139 1.77 -2.62 -10.17
CA VAL A 139 1.44 -3.47 -11.33
C VAL A 139 1.18 -2.56 -12.52
N GLU A 140 1.89 -2.78 -13.62
CA GLU A 140 1.74 -1.97 -14.83
C GLU A 140 0.52 -2.40 -15.67
N PRO A 141 0.00 -1.51 -16.54
CA PRO A 141 -1.09 -1.86 -17.44
C PRO A 141 -0.77 -3.08 -18.33
N GLY A 142 -1.60 -4.11 -18.23
CA GLY A 142 -1.46 -5.34 -19.01
C GLY A 142 -0.65 -6.44 -18.32
N GLU A 143 -0.09 -6.18 -17.13
CA GLU A 143 0.60 -7.19 -16.35
C GLU A 143 -0.37 -8.06 -15.55
N SER A 144 0.01 -9.34 -15.38
CA SER A 144 -0.48 -10.15 -14.27
C SER A 144 0.32 -9.84 -13.01
N LEU A 145 -0.21 -10.22 -11.84
CA LEU A 145 0.48 -10.03 -10.55
C LEU A 145 1.81 -10.78 -10.53
N GLU A 146 1.86 -11.95 -11.15
CA GLU A 146 3.06 -12.77 -11.24
C GLU A 146 4.10 -12.16 -12.17
N VAL A 147 3.70 -11.48 -13.24
CA VAL A 147 4.63 -10.76 -14.13
C VAL A 147 5.20 -9.55 -13.40
N ALA A 148 4.36 -8.71 -12.79
CA ALA A 148 4.79 -7.56 -11.99
C ALA A 148 5.75 -7.98 -10.86
N THR A 149 5.43 -9.08 -10.16
CA THR A 149 6.30 -9.64 -9.11
C THR A 149 7.70 -9.99 -9.62
N ARG A 150 7.82 -10.58 -10.80
CA ARG A 150 9.12 -10.93 -11.39
C ARG A 150 9.87 -9.69 -11.86
N ARG A 151 9.17 -8.75 -12.51
CA ARG A 151 9.74 -7.50 -13.01
C ARG A 151 10.31 -6.67 -11.86
N GLU A 152 9.49 -6.35 -10.86
CA GLU A 152 9.90 -5.51 -9.72
C GLU A 152 11.06 -6.13 -8.93
N ALA A 153 11.04 -7.46 -8.68
CA ALA A 153 12.15 -8.12 -8.02
C ALA A 153 13.46 -8.01 -8.82
N PHE A 154 13.37 -8.13 -10.15
CA PHE A 154 14.51 -7.98 -11.04
C PHE A 154 15.00 -6.52 -11.09
N GLU A 155 14.12 -5.54 -11.25
CA GLU A 155 14.46 -4.12 -11.33
C GLU A 155 15.13 -3.63 -10.04
N GLU A 156 14.56 -3.94 -8.87
CA GLU A 156 15.06 -3.45 -7.59
C GLU A 156 16.37 -4.15 -7.14
N THR A 157 16.55 -5.44 -7.46
CA THR A 157 17.63 -6.24 -6.86
C THR A 157 18.44 -7.07 -7.85
N GLY A 158 17.92 -7.32 -9.05
CA GLY A 158 18.53 -8.17 -10.08
C GLY A 158 18.24 -9.66 -9.95
N VAL A 159 17.57 -10.09 -8.88
CA VAL A 159 17.26 -11.51 -8.68
C VAL A 159 16.16 -11.99 -9.65
N ARG A 160 16.24 -13.25 -10.06
CA ARG A 160 15.33 -13.84 -11.05
C ARG A 160 14.40 -14.85 -10.40
N LEU A 161 13.12 -14.50 -10.39
CA LEU A 161 12.06 -15.30 -9.80
C LEU A 161 11.46 -16.29 -10.82
N GLY A 162 11.31 -17.54 -10.39
CA GLY A 162 10.63 -18.61 -11.11
C GLY A 162 9.14 -18.64 -10.77
N HIS A 163 8.73 -19.59 -9.92
CA HIS A 163 7.34 -19.71 -9.46
C HIS A 163 6.96 -18.56 -8.51
N VAL A 164 5.76 -17.99 -8.71
CA VAL A 164 5.21 -16.93 -7.86
C VAL A 164 3.88 -17.41 -7.29
N GLN A 165 3.70 -17.25 -5.99
CA GLN A 165 2.46 -17.56 -5.28
C GLN A 165 1.90 -16.30 -4.61
N ILE A 166 0.65 -15.98 -4.92
CA ILE A 166 -0.08 -14.89 -4.26
C ILE A 166 -0.53 -15.35 -2.86
N HIS A 167 -0.28 -14.52 -1.85
CA HIS A 167 -0.54 -14.82 -0.45
C HIS A 167 -1.87 -14.22 0.02
N SER A 168 -1.98 -12.89 0.01
CA SER A 168 -3.15 -12.16 0.51
C SER A 168 -3.14 -10.71 0.01
N SER A 169 -4.19 -9.95 0.33
CA SER A 169 -4.30 -8.53 -0.04
C SER A 169 -4.62 -7.64 1.15
N GLN A 170 -4.19 -6.38 1.12
CA GLN A 170 -4.46 -5.37 2.13
C GLN A 170 -4.72 -4.01 1.48
N PRO A 171 -5.86 -3.36 1.79
CA PRO A 171 -6.06 -1.95 1.44
C PRO A 171 -5.02 -1.06 2.11
N TRP A 172 -4.45 -0.13 1.33
CA TRP A 172 -3.48 0.85 1.79
C TRP A 172 -3.92 2.25 1.33
N PRO A 173 -4.68 2.99 2.14
CA PRO A 173 -5.41 4.21 1.76
C PRO A 173 -4.52 5.46 1.74
N TYR A 174 -3.29 5.32 1.23
CA TYR A 174 -2.25 6.36 1.26
C TYR A 174 -1.53 6.47 -0.11
N PRO A 175 -2.22 6.91 -1.18
CA PRO A 175 -3.59 7.45 -1.19
C PRO A 175 -4.71 6.44 -1.45
N SER A 176 -4.53 5.45 -2.34
CA SER A 176 -5.56 4.45 -2.69
C SER A 176 -4.94 3.22 -3.37
N THR A 177 -4.10 2.51 -2.64
CA THR A 177 -3.37 1.34 -3.13
C THR A 177 -4.01 0.05 -2.59
N LEU A 178 -3.98 -1.02 -3.39
CA LEU A 178 -4.24 -2.38 -2.93
C LEU A 178 -2.91 -3.13 -2.90
N LEU A 179 -2.38 -3.36 -1.70
CA LEU A 179 -1.17 -4.16 -1.51
C LEU A 179 -1.52 -5.64 -1.68
N ILE A 180 -0.69 -6.36 -2.41
CA ILE A 180 -0.90 -7.77 -2.73
C ILE A 180 0.39 -8.52 -2.39
N GLY A 181 0.35 -9.30 -1.31
CA GLY A 181 1.48 -10.11 -0.88
C GLY A 181 1.76 -11.22 -1.90
N ALA A 182 3.00 -11.33 -2.34
CA ALA A 182 3.48 -12.34 -3.28
C ALA A 182 4.79 -12.95 -2.77
N MET A 183 4.91 -14.27 -2.93
CA MET A 183 6.12 -15.03 -2.59
C MET A 183 6.67 -15.59 -3.90
N GLY A 184 7.92 -15.28 -4.21
CA GLY A 184 8.57 -15.75 -5.43
C GLY A 184 9.82 -16.53 -5.11
N GLN A 185 9.95 -17.76 -5.60
CA GLN A 185 11.17 -18.54 -5.43
C GLN A 185 12.13 -18.24 -6.58
N CYS A 186 13.39 -17.93 -6.26
CA CYS A 186 14.43 -17.75 -7.25
C CYS A 186 14.66 -19.02 -8.04
N ILE A 187 14.98 -18.88 -9.33
CA ILE A 187 15.56 -19.97 -10.12
C ILE A 187 17.00 -20.24 -9.65
N GLU A 188 17.49 -21.47 -9.87
CA GLU A 188 18.91 -21.78 -9.61
C GLU A 188 19.82 -20.83 -10.40
N GLY A 189 20.82 -20.24 -9.72
CA GLY A 189 21.70 -19.21 -10.31
C GLY A 189 21.01 -17.86 -10.57
N GLY A 190 19.84 -17.62 -9.98
CA GLY A 190 19.09 -16.37 -10.07
C GLY A 190 19.15 -15.49 -8.82
N GLU A 191 20.09 -15.72 -7.90
CA GLU A 191 20.12 -15.11 -6.56
C GLU A 191 21.10 -13.93 -6.41
N ASP A 192 21.89 -13.65 -7.45
CA ASP A 192 22.89 -12.58 -7.42
C ASP A 192 22.23 -11.21 -7.33
N ILE A 193 22.56 -10.47 -6.28
CA ILE A 193 22.08 -9.10 -6.09
C ILE A 193 23.00 -8.18 -6.90
N THR A 194 22.45 -7.51 -7.92
CA THR A 194 23.22 -6.70 -8.87
C THR A 194 22.82 -5.22 -8.88
N TYR A 195 21.79 -4.83 -8.12
CA TYR A 195 21.19 -3.48 -8.08
C TYR A 195 21.11 -2.80 -9.46
N PRO A 196 20.25 -3.31 -10.37
CA PRO A 196 20.05 -2.65 -11.66
C PRO A 196 19.55 -1.20 -11.50
N GLU A 197 18.78 -0.94 -10.45
CA GLU A 197 18.27 0.39 -10.10
C GLU A 197 18.76 0.90 -8.74
N SER A 198 18.71 2.22 -8.56
CA SER A 198 19.23 2.91 -7.37
C SER A 198 18.16 3.21 -6.30
N GLU A 199 17.02 2.53 -6.32
CA GLU A 199 15.93 2.84 -5.38
C GLU A 199 16.23 2.38 -3.94
N LEU A 200 16.84 1.20 -3.82
CA LEU A 200 17.28 0.65 -2.53
C LEU A 200 18.66 1.20 -2.15
N GLU A 201 18.85 1.37 -0.85
CA GLU A 201 20.17 1.58 -0.25
C GLU A 201 20.87 0.25 -0.01
N GLU A 202 20.09 -0.77 0.35
CA GLU A 202 20.59 -2.07 0.75
C GLU A 202 19.53 -3.14 0.50
N ALA A 203 19.96 -4.29 -0.02
CA ALA A 203 19.21 -5.52 -0.20
C ALA A 203 20.08 -6.68 0.28
N LYS A 204 19.52 -7.56 1.10
CA LYS A 204 20.27 -8.63 1.75
C LYS A 204 19.42 -9.89 1.91
N TRP A 205 20.06 -11.03 1.70
CA TRP A 205 19.50 -12.34 2.03
C TRP A 205 19.58 -12.58 3.54
N PHE A 206 18.45 -12.95 4.13
CA PHE A 206 18.32 -13.30 5.55
C PHE A 206 17.87 -14.75 5.69
N GLU A 207 18.48 -15.49 6.61
CA GLU A 207 18.05 -16.86 6.94
C GLU A 207 16.63 -16.84 7.53
N LEU A 208 15.83 -17.87 7.25
CA LEU A 208 14.45 -17.95 7.76
C LEU A 208 14.38 -17.89 9.30
N ASP A 209 15.37 -18.42 10.01
CA ASP A 209 15.46 -18.34 11.47
C ASP A 209 15.69 -16.90 11.97
N GLU A 210 16.52 -16.14 11.26
CA GLU A 210 16.77 -14.73 11.57
C GLU A 210 15.48 -13.91 11.39
N ILE A 211 14.72 -14.19 10.32
CA ILE A 211 13.44 -13.54 10.05
C ILE A 211 12.37 -13.91 11.06
N GLU A 212 12.26 -15.18 11.46
CA GLU A 212 11.34 -15.56 12.52
C GLU A 212 11.67 -14.83 13.83
N HIS A 213 12.96 -14.78 14.20
CA HIS A 213 13.40 -14.05 15.37
C HIS A 213 13.07 -12.54 15.27
N ALA A 214 13.28 -11.93 14.11
CA ALA A 214 12.94 -10.53 13.85
C ALA A 214 11.43 -10.25 13.92
N LEU A 215 10.59 -11.10 13.31
CA LEU A 215 9.14 -10.94 13.36
C LEU A 215 8.57 -11.11 14.77
N ASN A 216 9.24 -11.89 15.63
CA ASN A 216 8.82 -12.12 17.02
C ASN A 216 9.32 -11.03 17.97
N ASN A 217 10.50 -10.46 17.74
CA ASN A 217 11.20 -9.64 18.74
C ASN A 217 11.61 -8.23 18.25
N GLY A 218 11.71 -8.04 16.92
CA GLY A 218 12.23 -6.82 16.27
C GLY A 218 11.20 -6.05 15.44
N ALA A 219 9.95 -6.51 15.40
CA ALA A 219 8.90 -5.94 14.56
C ALA A 219 8.32 -4.66 15.18
N ASN A 220 8.54 -3.51 14.56
CA ASN A 220 8.03 -2.22 15.04
C ASN A 220 7.75 -1.22 13.91
N ALA A 221 7.02 -0.15 14.23
CA ALA A 221 6.78 0.92 13.26
C ALA A 221 8.11 1.58 12.84
N MET A 222 8.25 1.87 11.55
CA MET A 222 9.50 2.34 10.93
C MET A 222 10.15 3.49 11.70
N TRP A 223 9.36 4.52 12.03
CA TRP A 223 9.84 5.75 12.67
C TRP A 223 9.82 5.71 14.20
N GLU A 224 9.43 4.59 14.80
CA GLU A 224 9.60 4.40 16.24
C GLU A 224 11.04 3.96 16.57
N PRO A 225 11.56 4.32 17.75
CA PRO A 225 12.87 3.85 18.18
C PRO A 225 12.98 2.33 18.15
N PRO A 226 14.19 1.77 17.90
CA PRO A 226 14.42 0.33 18.01
C PRO A 226 13.97 -0.22 19.37
N ILE A 227 13.49 -1.47 19.38
CA ILE A 227 13.11 -2.17 20.61
C ILE A 227 14.34 -2.30 21.50
N LYS A 228 14.22 -1.85 22.75
CA LYS A 228 15.35 -1.80 23.70
C LYS A 228 15.96 -3.19 23.88
N GLY A 229 17.27 -3.30 23.61
CA GLY A 229 18.03 -4.55 23.76
C GLY A 229 17.96 -5.50 22.55
N TYR A 230 17.18 -5.17 21.51
CA TYR A 230 17.16 -5.92 20.27
C TYR A 230 18.28 -5.45 19.32
N VAL A 231 19.03 -6.41 18.76
CA VAL A 231 20.23 -6.14 17.93
C VAL A 231 20.15 -6.74 16.51
N GLY A 232 19.05 -7.43 16.17
CA GLY A 232 18.83 -8.01 14.83
C GLY A 232 18.16 -7.04 13.85
N PRO A 233 17.81 -7.49 12.64
CA PRO A 233 17.12 -6.66 11.65
C PRO A 233 15.71 -6.28 12.13
N ARG A 234 15.39 -4.99 12.04
CA ARG A 234 14.03 -4.50 12.29
C ARG A 234 13.17 -4.75 11.07
N VAL A 235 11.92 -5.13 11.31
CA VAL A 235 10.94 -5.44 10.26
C VAL A 235 9.60 -4.76 10.53
N PRO A 236 8.74 -4.60 9.51
CA PRO A 236 7.36 -4.15 9.64
C PRO A 236 6.58 -4.86 10.77
N PRO A 237 5.71 -4.13 11.49
CA PRO A 237 4.86 -4.72 12.53
C PRO A 237 3.74 -5.56 11.91
N ALA A 238 3.08 -6.38 12.73
CA ALA A 238 2.10 -7.38 12.29
C ALA A 238 0.91 -6.82 11.50
N GLN A 239 0.62 -5.53 11.60
CA GLN A 239 -0.45 -4.86 10.87
C GLN A 239 -0.13 -4.68 9.39
N LEU A 240 1.13 -4.79 8.95
CA LEU A 240 1.53 -4.49 7.57
C LEU A 240 1.65 -5.75 6.70
N MET A 241 1.32 -5.61 5.42
CA MET A 241 1.37 -6.69 4.42
C MET A 241 2.74 -7.38 4.35
N ALA A 242 3.84 -6.63 4.45
CA ALA A 242 5.18 -7.21 4.45
C ALA A 242 5.38 -8.22 5.59
N HIS A 243 4.96 -7.88 6.82
CA HIS A 243 5.02 -8.81 7.95
C HIS A 243 4.18 -10.07 7.70
N GLN A 244 2.96 -9.88 7.20
CA GLN A 244 2.05 -10.99 6.91
C GLN A 244 2.59 -11.91 5.80
N THR A 245 3.22 -11.33 4.79
CA THR A 245 3.86 -12.08 3.69
C THR A 245 5.03 -12.90 4.21
N LEU A 246 5.90 -12.32 5.06
CA LEU A 246 7.01 -13.05 5.67
C LEU A 246 6.55 -14.18 6.61
N ARG A 247 5.46 -13.97 7.37
CA ARG A 247 4.83 -15.07 8.13
C ARG A 247 4.32 -16.19 7.21
N GLY A 248 3.79 -15.83 6.03
CA GLY A 248 3.42 -16.78 4.99
C GLY A 248 4.61 -17.61 4.49
N VAL A 249 5.76 -16.95 4.25
CA VAL A 249 7.01 -17.64 3.88
C VAL A 249 7.42 -18.65 4.95
N LEU A 250 7.49 -18.23 6.21
CA LEU A 250 7.86 -19.14 7.31
C LEU A 250 6.92 -20.34 7.39
N LYS A 251 5.60 -20.13 7.26
CA LYS A 251 4.62 -21.20 7.31
C LYS A 251 4.79 -22.25 6.20
N LEU A 252 5.24 -21.84 5.01
CA LEU A 252 5.37 -22.74 3.86
C LEU A 252 6.74 -23.40 3.75
N PHE A 253 7.81 -22.69 4.10
CA PHE A 253 9.18 -23.10 3.78
C PHE A 253 10.00 -23.49 5.00
N LYS A 254 9.66 -23.02 6.21
CA LYS A 254 10.36 -23.43 7.42
C LYS A 254 9.81 -24.78 7.91
N ARG A 255 10.62 -25.83 7.81
CA ARG A 255 10.31 -27.15 8.40
C ARG A 255 10.53 -27.08 9.91
N HIS A 256 9.54 -27.52 10.68
CA HIS A 256 9.63 -27.68 12.13
C HIS A 256 10.42 -28.94 12.51
#